data_AF-A0A3P1W1X0-F1
#
_entry.id   AF-A0A3P1W1X0-F1
#
_cell.length_a   1.000
_cell.length_b   1.000
_cell.length_c   1.000
_cell.angle_alpha   90.00
_cell.angle_beta   90.00
_cell.angle_gamma   90.00
#
_symmetry.space_group_name_H-M   'P 1'
#
loop_
_entity.id
_entity.type
_entity.pdbx_description
1 polymer ?
#
loop_
_entity_poly.entity_id
_entity_poly.type
_entity_poly.pdbx_seq_one_letter_code
_entity_poly.pdbx_strand_id
1 'polypeptide(L)' 'MSSFKPTINRRQSTKIYVGNVPVGGDAPIAVQSMTNTRTTDVEATVAQIKA' A
#
# COMPACT_ATOMS: atom_id res chain seq x y z
N MET A 1 -1.08 8.97 25.82
CA MET A 1 -0.97 8.31 24.50
C MET A 1 -0.24 6.99 24.69
N SER A 2 -0.98 5.88 24.66
CA SER A 2 -0.43 4.53 24.87
C SER A 2 0.45 4.14 23.68
N SER A 3 1.72 3.84 23.94
CA SER A 3 2.68 3.38 22.94
C SER A 3 2.35 1.94 22.54
N PHE A 4 1.66 1.74 21.41
CA PHE A 4 1.47 0.42 20.82
C PHE A 4 2.82 -0.09 20.30
N LYS A 5 3.43 -1.04 21.02
CA LYS A 5 4.61 -1.77 20.55
C LYS A 5 4.13 -3.05 19.87
N PRO A 6 4.29 -3.21 18.54
CA PRO A 6 3.88 -4.43 17.87
C PRO A 6 4.63 -5.63 18.46
N THR A 7 3.92 -6.73 18.73
CA THR A 7 4.51 -8.01 19.17
C THR A 7 5.33 -8.69 18.07
N ILE A 8 5.17 -8.24 16.82
CA ILE A 8 5.84 -8.78 15.64
C ILE A 8 7.00 -7.87 15.25
N ASN A 9 8.21 -8.42 15.22
CA ASN A 9 9.38 -7.76 14.67
C ASN A 9 9.39 -7.93 13.13
N ARG A 10 9.20 -6.84 12.39
CA ARG A 10 9.31 -6.86 10.93
C ARG A 10 10.77 -7.06 10.49
N ARG A 11 10.98 -7.81 9.40
CA ARG A 11 12.31 -7.96 8.77
C ARG A 11 12.86 -6.60 8.37
N GLN A 12 14.12 -6.34 8.71
CA GLN A 12 14.85 -5.17 8.21
C GLN A 12 15.01 -5.29 6.69
N SER A 13 14.52 -4.29 5.97
CA SER A 13 14.48 -4.25 4.51
C SER A 13 14.84 -2.85 4.01
N THR A 14 15.40 -2.77 2.81
CA THR A 14 15.66 -1.49 2.15
C THR A 14 14.34 -0.75 1.93
N LYS A 15 14.29 0.52 2.32
CA LYS A 15 13.15 1.39 2.03
C LYS A 15 13.20 1.81 0.57
N ILE A 16 12.11 1.60 -0.16
CA ILE A 16 11.90 2.10 -1.52
C ILE A 16 10.64 2.97 -1.57
N TYR A 17 10.48 3.71 -2.66
CA TYR A 17 9.28 4.51 -2.91
C TYR A 17 8.55 3.99 -4.16
N VAL A 18 7.24 3.76 -4.03
CA VAL A 18 6.32 3.51 -5.15
C VAL A 18 5.50 4.78 -5.33
N GLY A 19 5.87 5.60 -6.33
CA GLY A 19 5.39 6.98 -6.40
C GLY A 19 5.84 7.75 -5.15
N ASN A 20 4.88 8.26 -4.37
CA ASN A 20 5.13 8.95 -3.09
C ASN A 20 4.94 8.04 -1.85
N VAL A 21 4.67 6.74 -2.03
CA VAL A 21 4.40 5.80 -0.92
C VAL A 21 5.69 5.08 -0.52
N PRO A 22 6.17 5.23 0.74
CA PRO A 22 7.33 4.47 1.22
C PRO A 22 6.96 3.02 1.56
N VAL A 23 7.77 2.07 1.10
CA VAL A 23 7.59 0.64 1.35
C VAL A 23 8.88 0.03 1.90
N GLY A 24 8.77 -0.71 3.01
CA GLY A 24 9.90 -1.36 3.67
C GLY A 24 10.60 -0.49 4.72
N GLY A 25 11.69 -1.01 5.30
CA GLY A 25 12.41 -0.37 6.39
C GLY A 25 11.53 -0.10 7.61
N ASP A 26 11.58 1.14 8.09
CA ASP A 26 10.79 1.70 9.19
C ASP A 26 9.41 2.23 8.75
N ALA A 27 9.03 2.11 7.47
CA ALA A 27 7.73 2.55 7.00
C ALA A 27 6.59 1.63 7.52
N PRO A 28 5.37 2.17 7.73
CA PRO A 28 4.17 1.37 7.99
C PRO A 28 3.92 0.29 6.93
N ILE A 29 3.08 -0.70 7.23
CA ILE A 29 2.66 -1.70 6.23
C ILE A 29 1.69 -1.02 5.26
N ALA A 30 2.06 -0.87 4.00
CA ALA A 30 1.15 -0.34 2.98
C ALA A 30 0.09 -1.39 2.61
N VAL A 31 -1.16 -0.95 2.45
CA VAL A 31 -2.26 -1.76 1.94
C VAL A 31 -2.34 -1.59 0.42
N GLN A 32 -2.52 -2.69 -0.31
CA GLN A 32 -2.68 -2.69 -1.77
C GLN A 32 -3.94 -3.47 -2.14
N SER A 33 -4.56 -3.08 -3.26
CA SER A 33 -5.64 -3.80 -3.93
C SER A 33 -5.34 -3.95 -5.43
N MET A 34 -6.25 -4.59 -6.16
CA MET A 34 -6.19 -4.73 -7.62
C MET A 34 -7.60 -4.54 -8.18
N THR A 35 -7.71 -3.81 -9.30
CA THR A 35 -8.98 -3.63 -10.02
C THR A 35 -9.44 -4.94 -10.66
N ASN A 36 -10.74 -5.12 -10.82
CA ASN A 36 -11.34 -6.28 -11.49
C ASN A 36 -12.19 -5.91 -12.72
N THR A 37 -12.24 -4.64 -13.09
CA THR A 37 -12.76 -4.17 -14.38
C THR A 37 -11.85 -4.60 -15.53
N ARG A 38 -12.38 -4.62 -16.76
CA ARG A 38 -11.53 -4.78 -17.95
C ARG A 38 -10.64 -3.54 -18.06
N THR A 39 -9.32 -3.72 -18.07
CA THR A 39 -8.37 -2.58 -18.10
C THR A 39 -8.55 -1.68 -19.33
N THR A 40 -9.03 -2.22 -20.45
CA THR A 40 -9.35 -1.43 -21.65
C THR A 40 -10.59 -0.56 -21.51
N ASP A 41 -11.44 -0.84 -20.52
CA ASP A 41 -12.53 0.05 -20.10
C ASP A 41 -11.97 1.07 -19.11
N VAL A 42 -11.57 2.22 -19.67
CA VAL A 42 -10.90 3.29 -18.91
C VAL A 42 -11.83 3.88 -17.85
N GLU A 43 -13.09 4.13 -18.19
CA GLU A 43 -14.05 4.79 -17.29
C GLU A 43 -14.36 3.89 -16.10
N ALA A 44 -14.67 2.61 -16.33
CA ALA A 44 -14.96 1.67 -15.25
C ALA A 44 -13.75 1.49 -14.31
N THR A 45 -12.54 1.38 -14.87
CA THR A 45 -11.31 1.18 -14.09
C THR A 45 -10.98 2.40 -13.24
N VAL A 46 -11.12 3.62 -13.77
CA VAL A 46 -10.90 4.85 -13.02
C VAL A 46 -11.95 5.03 -11.92
N ALA A 47 -13.21 4.65 -12.18
CA ALA A 47 -14.27 4.68 -11.17
C ALA A 47 -13.96 3.75 -10.00
N GLN A 48 -13.51 2.51 -10.27
CA GLN A 48 -13.14 1.55 -9.22
C GLN A 48 -11.95 2.04 -8.37
N ILE A 49 -10.95 2.67 -8.98
CA ILE A 49 -9.77 3.18 -8.24
C ILE A 49 -10.15 4.29 -7.24
N LYS A 50 -11.24 5.03 -7.49
CA LYS A 50 -11.69 6.17 -6.67
C LYS A 50 -12.75 5.81 -5.62
N ALA A 51 -13.28 4.59 -5.65
CA ALA A 51 -14.30 4.10 -4.72
C ALA A 51 -13.68 3.72 -3.37
#